data_AF-A0AAW4W2B5-F1
#
_entry.id   AF-A0AAW4W2B5-F1
#
_cell.length_a   1.000
_cell.length_b   1.000
_cell.length_c   1.000
_cell.angle_alpha   90.00
_cell.angle_beta   90.00
_cell.angle_gamma   90.00
#
_symmetry.space_group_name_H-M   'P 1'
#
loop_
_entity.id
_entity.type
_entity.pdbx_description
1 polymer ?
#
loop_
_entity_poly.entity_id
_entity_poly.type
_entity_poly.pdbx_seq_one_letter_code
_entity_poly.pdbx_strand_id
1 'polypeptide(L)' 'MPWCPKCGAEYVENVRKCKDCGVRLLDHKPTPDEMLPPDPKPTGWRRFVTRERFLRVLKTLIAILLALAAVYSLQGLL' A
#
# COMPACT_ATOMS: atom_id res chain seq x y z
N MET A 1 0.90 27.29 -23.58
CA MET A 1 2.37 27.43 -23.55
C MET A 1 2.97 26.16 -22.95
N PRO A 2 3.77 25.38 -23.70
CA PRO A 2 4.37 24.16 -23.20
C PRO A 2 5.36 24.43 -22.05
N TRP A 3 5.31 23.60 -21.02
CA TRP A 3 6.07 23.79 -19.79
C TRP A 3 6.95 22.57 -19.47
N CYS A 4 8.12 22.82 -18.88
CA CYS A 4 9.03 21.75 -18.48
C CYS A 4 8.79 21.31 -17.03
N PRO A 5 8.43 20.04 -16.77
CA PRO A 5 8.16 19.54 -15.42
C PRO A 5 9.36 19.46 -14.47
N LYS A 6 10.58 19.57 -15.01
CA LYS A 6 11.81 19.59 -14.21
C LYS A 6 12.39 20.98 -14.04
N CYS A 7 12.46 21.72 -15.14
CA CYS A 7 13.15 22.99 -15.21
C CYS A 7 12.22 24.16 -14.81
N GLY A 8 10.90 24.00 -14.84
CA GLY A 8 9.95 25.06 -14.48
C GLY A 8 9.79 26.17 -15.53
N ALA A 9 10.52 26.11 -16.63
CA ALA A 9 10.49 27.10 -17.69
C ALA A 9 9.33 26.88 -18.67
N GLU A 10 8.76 27.99 -19.12
CA GLU A 10 7.77 28.04 -20.20
C GLU A 10 8.48 28.15 -21.56
N TYR A 11 7.98 27.40 -22.53
CA TYR A 11 8.52 27.33 -23.88
C TYR A 11 7.46 27.75 -24.90
N VAL A 12 7.93 28.13 -26.10
CA VAL A 12 7.09 28.43 -27.25
C VAL A 12 6.48 27.14 -27.80
N GLU A 13 5.25 27.22 -28.34
CA GLU A 13 4.41 26.08 -28.76
C GLU A 13 5.05 25.13 -29.81
N ASN A 14 6.11 25.59 -30.49
CA ASN A 14 6.85 24.78 -31.47
C ASN A 14 7.98 23.94 -30.87
N VAL A 15 8.26 24.07 -29.57
CA VAL A 15 9.31 23.31 -28.89
C VAL A 15 8.66 22.13 -28.16
N ARG A 16 9.04 20.90 -28.54
CA ARG A 16 8.49 19.66 -27.94
C ARG A 16 9.40 19.03 -26.88
N LYS A 17 10.65 19.47 -26.79
CA LYS A 17 11.65 18.98 -25.83
C LYS A 17 12.39 20.14 -25.19
N CYS A 18 12.59 20.07 -23.88
CA CYS A 18 13.43 21.02 -23.16
C CYS A 18 14.89 20.85 -23.60
N LYS A 19 15.58 21.97 -23.92
CA LYS A 19 16.97 21.97 -24.38
C LYS A 19 17.96 21.53 -23.30
N ASP A 20 17.65 21.86 -22.04
CA ASP A 20 18.52 21.60 -20.89
C ASP A 20 18.19 20.29 -20.18
N CYS A 21 16.89 20.05 -19.94
CA CYS A 21 16.41 18.86 -19.24
C CYS A 21 16.25 17.63 -20.18
N GLY A 22 16.14 17.82 -21.51
CA GLY A 22 15.93 16.74 -22.51
C GLY A 22 14.56 16.04 -22.46
N VAL A 23 13.73 16.37 -21.47
CA VAL A 23 12.39 15.80 -21.26
C VAL A 23 11.35 16.42 -22.22
N ARG A 24 10.27 15.67 -22.48
CA ARG A 24 9.13 16.18 -23.25
C ARG A 24 8.44 17.31 -22.47
N LEU A 25 8.12 18.37 -23.18
CA LEU A 25 7.34 19.48 -22.63
C LEU A 25 5.86 19.07 -22.53
N LEU A 26 5.20 19.53 -21.48
CA LEU A 26 3.78 19.29 -21.24
C LEU A 26 2.98 20.51 -21.68
N ASP A 27 1.89 20.31 -22.40
CA ASP A 27 1.05 21.41 -22.89
C ASP A 27 0.21 22.08 -21.78
N HIS A 28 0.12 21.43 -20.61
CA HIS A 28 -0.54 21.91 -19.41
C HIS A 28 0.40 21.84 -18.21
N LYS A 29 0.19 22.72 -17.22
CA LYS A 29 0.86 22.64 -15.92
C LYS A 29 0.24 21.46 -15.16
N PRO A 30 0.99 20.38 -14.88
CA PRO A 30 0.46 19.29 -14.06
C PRO A 30 0.13 19.84 -12.68
N THR A 31 -1.07 19.57 -12.19
CA THR A 31 -1.45 19.92 -10.82
C THR A 31 -0.65 19.05 -9.85
N PRO A 32 -0.33 19.54 -8.63
CA PRO A 32 0.39 18.75 -7.63
C PRO A 32 -0.24 17.37 -7.37
N ASP A 33 -1.56 17.28 -7.51
CA ASP A 33 -2.34 16.04 -7.38
C ASP A 33 -2.03 15.00 -8.47
N GLU A 34 -1.63 15.39 -9.69
CA GLU A 34 -1.24 14.47 -10.77
C GLU A 34 0.23 14.00 -10.67
N MET A 35 1.06 14.72 -9.92
CA MET A 35 2.45 14.34 -9.68
C MET A 35 2.60 13.33 -8.53
N LEU A 36 1.54 13.09 -7.77
CA LEU A 36 1.55 12.08 -6.72
C LEU A 36 1.65 10.68 -7.39
N PRO A 37 2.61 9.83 -7.00
CA PRO A 37 2.58 8.44 -7.41
C PRO A 37 1.23 7.85 -6.98
N PRO A 38 0.58 7.02 -7.85
CA PRO A 38 -0.69 6.41 -7.48
C PRO A 38 -0.51 5.68 -6.15
N ASP A 39 -1.43 5.90 -5.21
CA ASP A 39 -1.43 5.19 -3.94
C ASP A 39 -1.21 3.70 -4.19
N PRO A 40 -0.30 3.05 -3.44
CA PRO A 40 -0.03 1.65 -3.65
C PRO A 40 -1.35 0.88 -3.49
N LYS A 41 -1.90 0.38 -4.60
CA LYS A 41 -3.04 -0.53 -4.57
C LYS A 41 -2.66 -1.67 -3.63
N PRO A 42 -3.50 -2.04 -2.65
CA PRO A 42 -3.22 -3.17 -1.78
C PRO A 42 -3.24 -4.46 -2.62
N THR A 43 -2.10 -4.81 -3.21
CA THR A 43 -1.88 -6.05 -3.93
C THR A 43 -1.71 -7.16 -2.90
N GLY A 44 -2.82 -7.79 -2.50
CA GLY A 44 -2.69 -9.03 -1.74
C GLY A 44 -3.92 -9.55 -1.02
N TRP A 45 -5.00 -9.90 -1.73
CA TRP A 45 -6.08 -10.72 -1.15
C TRP A 45 -5.56 -12.04 -0.53
N ARG A 46 -4.48 -12.63 -1.06
CA ARG A 46 -3.89 -13.88 -0.53
C ARG A 46 -3.34 -13.78 0.90
N ARG A 47 -2.88 -12.61 1.34
CA ARG A 47 -2.36 -12.42 2.72
C ARG A 47 -3.48 -12.35 3.76
N PHE A 48 -4.67 -11.88 3.38
CA PHE A 48 -5.82 -11.79 4.27
C PHE A 48 -6.42 -13.17 4.57
N VAL A 49 -6.59 -14.03 3.56
CA VAL A 49 -7.21 -15.36 3.71
C VAL A 49 -6.41 -16.29 4.63
N THR A 50 -5.08 -16.24 4.57
CA THR A 50 -4.20 -17.06 5.42
C THR A 50 -4.20 -16.56 6.87
N ARG A 51 -4.20 -15.24 7.09
CA ARG A 51 -4.23 -14.64 8.43
C ARG A 51 -5.54 -14.90 9.16
N GLU A 52 -6.68 -14.80 8.47
CA GLU A 52 -7.98 -15.11 9.08
C GLU A 52 -8.12 -16.57 9.48
N ARG A 53 -7.69 -17.52 8.62
CA ARG A 53 -7.69 -18.95 8.95
C ARG A 53 -6.77 -19.24 10.12
N PHE A 54 -5.57 -18.66 10.11
CA PHE A 54 -4.60 -18.82 11.20
C PHE A 54 -5.15 -18.30 12.53
N LEU A 55 -5.79 -17.13 12.55
CA LEU A 55 -6.39 -16.57 13.76
C LEU A 55 -7.54 -17.41 14.29
N ARG A 56 -8.37 -17.99 13.40
CA ARG A 56 -9.45 -18.92 13.82
C ARG A 56 -8.87 -20.17 14.48
N VAL A 57 -7.86 -20.79 13.87
CA VAL A 57 -7.19 -22.00 14.42
C VAL A 57 -6.48 -21.69 15.73
N LEU A 58 -5.77 -20.56 15.81
CA LEU A 58 -5.10 -20.13 17.04
C LEU A 58 -6.10 -19.91 18.17
N LYS A 59 -7.23 -19.24 17.88
CA LYS A 59 -8.29 -19.01 18.86
C LYS A 59 -8.91 -20.32 19.37
N THR A 60 -9.14 -21.30 18.51
CA THR A 60 -9.67 -22.61 18.94
C THR A 60 -8.65 -23.38 19.76
N LEU A 61 -7.36 -23.36 19.40
CA LEU A 61 -6.30 -24.00 20.18
C LEU A 61 -6.18 -23.40 21.59
N ILE A 62 -6.20 -22.07 21.70
CA ILE A 62 -6.16 -21.40 23.01
C ILE A 62 -7.36 -21.81 23.86
N ALA A 63 -8.57 -21.86 23.28
CA ALA A 63 -9.76 -22.29 24.02
C ALA A 63 -9.66 -23.74 24.52
N ILE A 64 -9.13 -24.66 23.71
CA ILE A 64 -8.92 -26.06 24.10
C ILE A 64 -7.90 -26.16 25.24
N LEU A 65 -6.77 -25.45 25.13
CA LEU A 65 -5.74 -25.44 26.17
C LEU A 65 -6.28 -24.90 27.50
N LEU A 66 -7.07 -23.83 27.46
CA LEU A 66 -7.71 -23.27 28.66
C LEU A 66 -8.71 -24.25 29.28
N ALA A 67 -9.51 -24.94 28.47
CA ALA A 67 -10.45 -25.94 28.96
C ALA A 67 -9.72 -27.13 29.62
N LEU A 68 -8.65 -27.63 28.99
CA LEU A 68 -7.82 -28.70 29.55
C LEU A 68 -7.17 -28.25 30.87
N ALA A 69 -6.59 -27.05 30.92
CA ALA A 69 -5.99 -26.51 32.14
C ALA A 69 -7.02 -26.41 33.28
N ALA A 70 -8.26 -26.00 32.99
CA ALA A 70 -9.32 -25.95 33.98
C ALA A 70 -9.69 -27.35 34.50
N VAL A 71 -9.80 -28.34 33.62
CA VAL A 71 -10.08 -29.74 34.02
C VAL A 71 -8.97 -30.31 34.89
N TYR A 72 -7.69 -30.13 34.49
CA TYR A 72 -6.56 -30.59 35.30
C TYR A 72 -6.48 -29.88 36.65
N SER A 73 -6.79 -28.58 36.70
CA SER A 73 -6.85 -27.84 37.97
C SER A 73 -7.96 -28.37 38.87
N LEU A 74 -9.12 -28.73 38.33
CA LEU A 74 -10.21 -29.34 39.09
C LEU A 74 -9.87 -30.75 39.59
N GLN A 75 -9.17 -31.55 38.79
CA GLN A 75 -8.71 -32.89 39.20
C GLN A 75 -7.57 -32.86 40.21
N GLY A 76 -6.70 -31.86 40.18
CA GLY A 76 -5.63 -31.70 41.17
C GLY A 76 -6.08 -31.04 42.49
N LEU A 77 -7.30 -30.50 42.52
CA LEU A 77 -7.91 -29.90 43.72
C LEU A 77 -8.83 -30.89 44.48
N LEU A 78 -9.17 -32.03 43.86
CA LEU A 78 -9.91 -33.17 44.42
C LEU A 78 -8.93 -34.22 44.95
#